data_AF-D1CT95-F1
#
_entry.id   AF-D1CT95-F1
#
_cell.length_a   1.000
_cell.length_b   1.000
_cell.length_c   1.000
_cell.angle_alpha   90.00
_cell.angle_beta   90.00
_cell.angle_gamma   90.00
#
_symmetry.space_group_name_H-M   'P 1'
#
loop_
_entity.id
_entity.type
_entity.pdbx_description
1 polymer ?
#
loop_
_entity_poly.entity_id
_entity_poly.type
_entity_poly.pdbx_seq_one_letter_code
_entity_poly.pdbx_strand_id
1 'polypeptide(L)'
;TKRTAVTNSLTVLQHVDILGARICIDVTGFMRPHMIYLINYLRVIGVSSFDVIYTEPGHYSGHDRTRFASELVHDVRQVAGYEGYINNVTENDLLVIGAGYEDSLIAEVAEEKGKAHKALIYGLPSLQADMYQQNVLRSYAAADALGDVAEKVFAPASDPFATATV
;
A
#
# COMPACT_ATOMS: atom_id res chain seq x y z
N THR A 1 -51.48 -15.09 -10.89
CA THR A 1 -50.11 -15.33 -10.38
C THR A 1 -49.47 -14.00 -10.07
N LYS A 2 -49.24 -13.71 -8.78
CA LYS A 2 -48.63 -12.44 -8.32
C LYS A 2 -47.19 -12.38 -8.80
N ARG A 3 -46.79 -11.30 -9.49
CA ARG A 3 -45.39 -10.86 -9.50
C ARG A 3 -45.33 -9.44 -8.98
N THR A 4 -44.85 -9.41 -7.75
CA THR A 4 -44.46 -8.33 -6.87
C THR A 4 -43.65 -7.25 -7.59
N ALA A 5 -43.96 -6.00 -7.24
CA ALA A 5 -43.18 -4.82 -7.58
C ALA A 5 -41.72 -4.97 -7.13
N VAL A 6 -40.79 -4.69 -8.05
CA VAL A 6 -39.43 -4.26 -7.70
C VAL A 6 -39.38 -2.79 -8.05
N THR A 7 -39.56 -1.96 -7.03
CA THR A 7 -39.44 -0.51 -7.09
C THR A 7 -38.00 -0.19 -7.46
N ASN A 8 -37.76 0.17 -8.71
CA ASN A 8 -36.44 0.59 -9.18
C ASN A 8 -36.18 2.00 -8.62
N SER A 9 -35.47 2.07 -7.51
CA SER A 9 -35.00 3.29 -6.85
C SER A 9 -33.88 3.97 -7.66
N LEU A 10 -34.19 4.36 -8.90
CA LEU A 10 -33.29 5.04 -9.83
C LEU A 10 -33.98 6.24 -10.52
N THR A 11 -34.97 6.84 -9.86
CA THR A 11 -35.72 8.00 -10.37
C THR A 11 -35.45 9.24 -9.52
N VAL A 12 -34.22 9.77 -9.60
CA VAL A 12 -33.96 11.23 -9.62
C VAL A 12 -32.59 11.47 -10.29
N LEU A 13 -32.47 11.25 -11.60
CA LEU A 13 -31.51 12.02 -12.38
C LEU A 13 -32.34 12.94 -13.26
N GLN A 14 -32.59 14.14 -12.74
CA GLN A 14 -33.04 15.24 -13.58
C GLN A 14 -32.02 15.37 -14.72
N HIS A 15 -32.50 15.56 -15.96
CA HIS A 15 -31.65 15.86 -17.11
C HIS A 15 -30.86 17.13 -16.79
N VAL A 16 -29.61 16.99 -16.36
CA VAL A 16 -28.70 18.12 -16.23
C VAL A 16 -28.21 18.43 -17.63
N ASP A 17 -28.46 19.65 -18.09
CA ASP A 17 -27.84 20.16 -19.30
C ASP A 17 -26.37 20.48 -19.00
N ILE A 18 -25.51 19.52 -19.32
CA ILE A 18 -24.07 19.57 -19.04
C ILE A 18 -23.38 20.62 -19.93
N LEU A 19 -23.92 20.93 -21.13
CA LEU A 19 -23.30 21.86 -22.06
C LEU A 19 -23.45 23.33 -21.62
N GLY A 20 -24.53 23.64 -20.90
CA GLY A 20 -24.76 24.96 -20.31
C GLY A 20 -24.26 25.11 -18.87
N ALA A 21 -23.73 24.05 -18.25
CA ALA A 21 -23.37 24.03 -16.84
C ALA A 21 -21.91 24.45 -16.59
N ARG A 22 -21.66 25.04 -15.41
CA ARG A 22 -20.31 25.14 -14.86
C ARG A 22 -19.99 23.83 -14.15
N ILE A 23 -19.05 23.08 -14.69
CA ILE A 23 -18.70 21.74 -14.21
C ILE A 23 -17.47 21.85 -13.32
N CYS A 24 -17.54 21.28 -12.12
CA CYS A 24 -16.40 21.11 -11.23
C CYS A 24 -16.35 19.64 -10.80
N ILE A 25 -15.17 19.01 -10.93
CA ILE A 25 -14.98 17.59 -10.66
C ILE A 25 -13.90 17.42 -9.60
N ASP A 26 -14.24 16.71 -8.53
CA ASP A 26 -13.24 16.21 -7.58
C ASP A 26 -12.58 14.96 -8.15
N VAL A 27 -11.28 15.04 -8.45
CA VAL A 27 -10.47 13.92 -8.97
C VAL A 27 -9.62 13.28 -7.89
N THR A 28 -9.85 13.60 -6.61
CA THR A 28 -9.16 12.96 -5.48
C THR A 28 -9.32 11.45 -5.57
N GLY A 29 -8.18 10.73 -5.61
CA GLY A 29 -8.16 9.27 -5.72
C GLY A 29 -8.36 8.70 -7.14
N PHE A 30 -8.51 9.53 -8.18
CA PHE A 30 -8.57 9.02 -9.55
C PHE A 30 -7.20 8.50 -10.01
N MET A 31 -7.18 7.31 -10.60
CA MET A 31 -5.99 6.83 -11.31
C MET A 31 -5.75 7.68 -12.57
N ARG A 32 -4.48 7.99 -12.87
CA ARG A 32 -4.09 8.80 -14.04
C ARG A 32 -4.76 8.37 -15.36
N PRO A 33 -4.90 7.07 -15.70
CA PRO A 33 -5.58 6.66 -16.93
C PRO A 33 -7.06 7.06 -16.96
N HIS A 34 -7.74 7.06 -15.81
CA HIS A 34 -9.15 7.41 -15.71
C HIS A 34 -9.37 8.92 -15.86
N MET A 35 -8.43 9.73 -15.35
CA MET A 35 -8.43 11.18 -15.57
C MET A 35 -8.30 11.51 -17.06
N ILE A 36 -7.38 10.84 -17.76
CA ILE A 36 -7.17 11.03 -19.21
C ILE A 36 -8.44 10.66 -19.99
N TYR A 37 -9.05 9.52 -19.65
CA TYR A 37 -10.31 9.10 -20.26
C TYR A 37 -11.44 10.12 -20.01
N LEU A 38 -11.59 10.59 -18.76
CA LEU A 38 -12.62 11.55 -18.38
C LEU A 38 -12.49 12.87 -19.16
N ILE A 39 -11.27 13.40 -19.28
CA ILE A 39 -11.00 14.61 -20.08
C ILE A 39 -11.45 14.41 -21.52
N ASN A 40 -11.07 13.26 -22.12
CA ASN A 40 -11.42 12.96 -23.50
C ASN A 40 -12.94 12.78 -23.69
N TYR A 41 -13.60 12.10 -22.76
CA TYR A 41 -15.03 11.90 -22.77
C TYR A 41 -15.80 13.23 -22.72
N LEU A 42 -15.45 14.11 -21.78
CA LEU A 42 -16.07 15.43 -21.64
C LEU A 42 -15.89 16.27 -22.90
N ARG A 43 -14.71 16.22 -23.52
CA ARG A 43 -14.44 16.89 -24.80
C ARG A 43 -15.30 16.34 -25.92
N VAL A 44 -15.46 15.02 -26.03
CA VAL A 44 -16.26 14.37 -27.08
C VAL A 44 -17.73 14.75 -26.97
N ILE A 45 -18.27 14.88 -25.75
CA ILE A 45 -19.66 15.30 -25.55
C ILE A 45 -19.88 16.81 -25.64
N GLY A 46 -18.84 17.60 -25.91
CA GLY A 46 -18.93 19.03 -26.20
C GLY A 46 -18.62 19.98 -25.04
N VAL A 47 -18.15 19.47 -23.90
CA VAL A 47 -17.69 20.32 -22.79
C VAL A 47 -16.37 20.99 -23.18
N SER A 48 -16.37 22.32 -23.20
CA SER A 48 -15.21 23.14 -23.58
C SER A 48 -14.31 23.52 -22.41
N SER A 49 -14.85 23.54 -21.18
CA SER A 49 -14.11 23.86 -19.95
C SER A 49 -14.79 23.23 -18.74
N PHE A 50 -13.98 22.88 -17.75
CA PHE A 50 -14.42 22.40 -16.44
C PHE A 50 -13.32 22.64 -15.41
N ASP A 51 -13.71 22.80 -14.16
CA ASP A 51 -12.82 22.95 -13.02
C ASP A 51 -12.51 21.58 -12.39
N VAL A 52 -11.31 21.45 -11.84
CA VAL A 52 -10.88 20.24 -11.14
C VAL A 52 -10.46 20.59 -9.73
N ILE A 53 -11.02 19.87 -8.76
CA ILE A 53 -10.54 19.86 -7.37
C ILE A 53 -9.72 18.59 -7.18
N TYR A 54 -8.53 18.75 -6.62
CA TYR A 54 -7.69 17.63 -6.23
C TYR A 54 -7.22 17.86 -4.80
N THR A 55 -7.56 16.92 -3.93
CA THR A 55 -7.02 16.87 -2.58
C THR A 55 -5.90 15.86 -2.57
N GLU A 56 -4.67 16.34 -2.56
CA GLU A 56 -3.56 15.48 -2.17
C GLU A 56 -3.74 15.13 -0.69
N PRO A 57 -3.60 13.85 -0.27
CA PRO A 57 -3.48 13.54 1.14
C PRO A 57 -2.35 14.43 1.68
N GLY A 58 -2.63 15.25 2.72
CA GLY A 58 -1.71 16.28 3.22
C GLY A 58 -0.34 15.79 3.74
N HIS A 59 0.02 14.52 3.49
CA HIS A 59 1.28 13.89 3.83
C HIS A 59 2.33 13.89 2.70
N TYR A 60 1.99 14.31 1.47
CA TYR A 60 2.93 14.18 0.33
C TYR A 60 3.72 15.46 -0.02
N SER A 61 3.33 16.64 0.45
CA SER A 61 4.03 17.90 0.14
C SER A 61 5.32 18.13 0.96
N GLY A 62 5.58 17.28 1.95
CA GLY A 62 6.74 17.36 2.84
C GLY A 62 7.87 16.37 2.55
N HIS A 63 7.75 15.50 1.54
CA HIS A 63 8.64 14.34 1.36
C HIS A 63 10.12 14.71 1.50
N ASP A 64 10.65 15.61 0.68
CA ASP A 64 12.08 15.97 0.68
C ASP A 64 12.66 16.50 2.01
N ARG A 65 11.81 16.86 2.99
CA ARG A 65 12.23 17.39 4.30
C ARG A 65 11.95 16.46 5.46
N THR A 66 11.40 15.26 5.22
CA THR A 66 11.25 14.25 6.26
C THR A 66 12.49 13.34 6.29
N ARG A 67 12.93 12.96 7.49
CA ARG A 67 13.98 11.92 7.66
C ARG A 67 13.61 10.58 7.00
N PHE A 68 12.33 10.36 6.70
CA PHE A 68 11.84 9.17 6.03
C PHE A 68 12.01 9.20 4.50
N ALA A 69 12.13 10.38 3.88
CA ALA A 69 12.40 10.48 2.44
C ALA A 69 13.88 10.68 2.13
N SER A 70 14.72 10.98 3.12
CA SER A 70 16.16 10.77 2.97
C SER A 70 16.45 9.27 3.00
N GLU A 71 17.14 8.76 1.99
CA GLU A 71 17.49 7.33 1.81
C GLU A 71 18.29 6.70 2.97
N LEU A 72 18.62 7.45 4.02
CA LEU A 72 19.21 6.91 5.24
C LEU A 72 18.12 6.69 6.29
N VAL A 73 17.72 5.43 6.45
CA VAL A 73 17.23 4.99 7.76
C VAL A 73 18.41 5.02 8.72
N HIS A 74 18.33 5.92 9.69
CA HIS A 74 19.47 6.19 10.57
C HIS A 74 19.63 5.16 11.69
N ASP A 75 18.53 4.54 12.13
CA ASP A 75 18.53 3.57 13.24
C ASP A 75 17.31 2.62 13.13
N VAL A 76 17.54 1.32 13.32
CA VAL A 76 16.48 0.33 13.58
C VAL A 76 15.90 0.60 14.96
N ARG A 77 14.61 0.91 15.05
CA ARG A 77 13.94 1.28 16.31
C ARG A 77 12.54 0.71 16.42
N GLN A 78 12.08 0.57 17.66
CA GLN A 78 10.69 0.22 17.93
C GLN A 78 9.74 1.38 17.56
N VAL A 79 8.52 1.02 17.18
CA VAL A 79 7.45 1.99 16.89
C VAL A 79 6.78 2.38 18.20
N ALA A 80 6.68 3.69 18.45
CA ALA A 80 6.04 4.22 19.65
C ALA A 80 4.58 3.75 19.77
N GLY A 81 4.21 3.21 20.93
CA GLY A 81 2.92 2.58 21.21
C GLY A 81 2.83 1.10 20.86
N TYR A 82 3.87 0.52 20.25
CA TYR A 82 3.99 -0.90 19.91
C TYR A 82 5.20 -1.56 20.57
N GLU A 83 5.86 -0.87 21.50
CA GLU A 83 6.96 -1.45 22.25
C GLU A 83 6.48 -2.62 23.11
N GLY A 84 7.13 -3.77 22.97
CA GLY A 84 6.92 -4.93 23.82
C GLY A 84 7.83 -4.93 25.06
N TYR A 85 7.65 -5.93 25.93
CA TYR A 85 8.57 -6.18 27.03
C TYR A 85 9.86 -6.80 26.52
N ILE A 86 11.00 -6.15 26.75
CA ILE A 86 12.34 -6.67 26.40
C ILE A 86 12.91 -7.38 27.62
N ASN A 87 13.33 -8.64 27.46
CA ASN A 87 14.19 -9.32 28.40
C ASN A 87 15.58 -9.54 27.78
N ASN A 88 16.59 -9.84 28.60
CA ASN A 88 17.96 -10.04 28.12
C ASN A 88 18.24 -11.49 27.67
N VAL A 89 17.21 -12.31 27.47
CA VAL A 89 17.34 -13.72 27.07
C VAL A 89 17.11 -13.82 25.57
N THR A 90 18.19 -13.85 24.79
CA THR A 90 18.12 -13.75 23.32
C THR A 90 18.55 -15.02 22.59
N GLU A 91 18.77 -16.12 23.31
CA GLU A 91 19.39 -17.36 22.77
C GLU A 91 18.52 -18.07 21.74
N ASN A 92 17.19 -17.85 21.78
CA ASN A 92 16.21 -18.48 20.89
C ASN A 92 15.27 -17.43 20.27
N ASP A 93 15.78 -16.21 20.05
CA ASP A 93 14.97 -15.16 19.44
C ASP A 93 14.60 -15.52 18.00
N LEU A 94 13.34 -15.26 17.64
CA LEU A 94 12.85 -15.32 16.27
C LEU A 94 12.56 -13.91 15.79
N LEU A 95 13.30 -13.48 14.77
CA LEU A 95 13.07 -12.26 14.03
C LEU A 95 12.13 -12.56 12.85
N VAL A 96 10.90 -12.04 12.94
CA VAL A 96 9.93 -12.08 11.85
C VAL A 96 10.05 -10.79 11.03
N ILE A 97 10.43 -10.91 9.76
CA ILE A 97 10.62 -9.79 8.84
C ILE A 97 9.51 -9.82 7.78
N GLY A 98 8.68 -8.79 7.76
CA GLY A 98 7.84 -8.50 6.59
C GLY A 98 8.72 -8.02 5.46
N ALA A 99 8.94 -8.85 4.44
CA ALA A 99 9.76 -8.49 3.30
C ALA A 99 9.07 -7.37 2.53
N GLY A 100 9.58 -6.15 2.66
CA GLY A 100 9.09 -4.97 1.96
C GLY A 100 9.74 -4.77 0.59
N TYR A 101 9.72 -3.53 0.11
CA TYR A 101 10.23 -3.16 -1.21
C TYR A 101 11.74 -2.83 -1.23
N GLU A 102 12.31 -2.41 -0.10
CA GLU A 102 13.70 -1.92 -0.01
C GLU A 102 14.59 -2.97 0.64
N ASP A 103 15.60 -3.43 -0.10
CA ASP A 103 16.56 -4.44 0.35
C ASP A 103 17.50 -3.93 1.44
N SER A 104 17.88 -2.65 1.40
CA SER A 104 18.66 -2.00 2.46
C SER A 104 17.98 -2.10 3.83
N LEU A 105 16.67 -1.84 3.89
CA LEU A 105 15.91 -1.91 5.15
C LEU A 105 15.79 -3.33 5.69
N ILE A 106 15.65 -4.31 4.79
CA ILE A 106 15.64 -5.72 5.16
C ILE A 106 17.01 -6.09 5.77
N ALA A 107 18.10 -5.64 5.15
CA ALA A 107 19.46 -5.90 5.62
C ALA A 107 19.73 -5.27 7.00
N GLU A 108 19.40 -3.98 7.18
CA GLU A 108 19.63 -3.26 8.43
C GLU A 108 18.94 -3.94 9.63
N VAL A 109 17.69 -4.36 9.47
CA VAL A 109 16.94 -5.06 10.54
C VAL A 109 17.52 -6.46 10.80
N ALA A 110 17.90 -7.18 9.74
CA ALA A 110 18.50 -8.51 9.86
C ALA A 110 19.86 -8.48 10.58
N GLU A 111 20.65 -7.41 10.38
CA GLU A 111 21.93 -7.19 11.04
C GLU A 111 21.77 -6.76 12.50
N GLU A 112 20.80 -5.89 12.81
CA GLU A 112 20.54 -5.44 14.19
C GLU A 112 20.21 -6.61 15.13
N LYS A 113 19.49 -7.62 14.62
CA LYS A 113 19.23 -8.90 15.30
C LYS A 113 20.01 -10.07 14.71
N GLY A 114 21.30 -9.88 14.44
CA GLY A 114 22.14 -10.88 13.74
C GLY A 114 22.23 -12.28 14.38
N LYS A 115 21.93 -12.44 15.68
CA LYS A 115 21.92 -13.75 16.38
C LYS A 115 20.58 -14.46 16.37
N ALA A 116 19.49 -13.78 16.01
CA ALA A 116 18.16 -14.36 16.00
C ALA A 116 17.98 -15.33 14.82
N HIS A 117 17.15 -16.35 15.00
CA HIS A 117 16.59 -17.10 13.88
C HIS A 117 15.69 -16.16 13.06
N LYS A 118 15.68 -16.30 11.73
CA LYS A 118 14.99 -15.37 10.85
C LYS A 118 13.84 -16.07 10.12
N ALA A 119 12.67 -15.45 10.11
CA ALA A 119 11.53 -15.83 9.30
C ALA A 119 11.14 -14.65 8.39
N LEU A 120 10.98 -14.90 7.10
CA LEU A 120 10.54 -13.90 6.11
C LEU A 120 9.08 -14.11 5.75
N ILE A 121 8.31 -13.02 5.75
CA ILE A 121 6.93 -13.00 5.26
C ILE A 121 6.89 -12.17 3.98
N TYR A 122 6.63 -12.82 2.86
CA TYR A 122 6.44 -12.17 1.57
C TYR A 122 5.00 -11.69 1.40
N GLY A 123 4.81 -10.58 0.69
CA GLY A 123 3.48 -10.05 0.40
C GLY A 123 2.80 -9.39 1.59
N LEU A 124 3.53 -9.03 2.66
CA LEU A 124 3.02 -8.26 3.79
C LEU A 124 3.71 -6.88 3.88
N PRO A 125 2.98 -5.76 3.88
CA PRO A 125 1.54 -5.64 3.69
C PRO A 125 1.13 -5.98 2.26
N SER A 126 -0.06 -6.54 2.12
CA SER A 126 -0.50 -7.09 0.84
C SER A 126 -1.40 -6.10 0.10
N LEU A 127 -0.86 -5.44 -0.92
CA LEU A 127 -1.63 -4.49 -1.73
C LEU A 127 -1.92 -5.05 -3.13
N GLN A 128 -0.97 -5.75 -3.76
CA GLN A 128 -1.10 -6.32 -5.11
C GLN A 128 -0.31 -7.62 -5.26
N ALA A 129 -0.72 -8.48 -6.20
CA ALA A 129 -0.13 -9.81 -6.40
C ALA A 129 1.31 -9.78 -6.95
N ASP A 130 1.70 -8.73 -7.67
CA ASP A 130 3.06 -8.53 -8.20
C ASP A 130 4.07 -8.17 -7.11
N MET A 131 3.62 -7.57 -5.99
CA MET A 131 4.47 -7.28 -4.84
C MET A 131 5.11 -8.54 -4.26
N TYR A 132 4.46 -9.70 -4.32
CA TYR A 132 5.08 -10.97 -3.90
C TYR A 132 6.39 -11.22 -4.65
N GLN A 133 6.36 -11.10 -5.97
CA GLN A 133 7.52 -11.36 -6.83
C GLN A 133 8.62 -10.34 -6.56
N GLN A 134 8.25 -9.08 -6.35
CA GLN A 134 9.19 -8.01 -6.01
C GLN A 134 9.84 -8.27 -4.64
N ASN A 135 9.07 -8.64 -3.62
CA ASN A 135 9.60 -8.93 -2.28
C ASN A 135 10.59 -10.10 -2.31
N VAL A 136 10.31 -11.15 -3.11
CA VAL A 136 11.25 -12.26 -3.31
C VAL A 136 12.56 -11.76 -3.91
N LEU A 137 12.51 -10.96 -4.98
CA LEU A 137 13.72 -10.41 -5.63
C LEU A 137 14.51 -9.49 -4.70
N ARG A 138 13.82 -8.65 -3.91
CA ARG A 138 14.44 -7.72 -2.96
C ARG A 138 15.07 -8.44 -1.78
N SER A 139 14.39 -9.44 -1.22
CA SER A 139 14.97 -10.28 -0.18
C SER A 139 16.22 -11.03 -0.65
N TYR A 140 16.28 -11.40 -1.93
CA TYR A 140 17.48 -12.01 -2.50
C TYR A 140 18.65 -11.02 -2.55
N ALA A 141 18.40 -9.74 -2.84
CA ALA A 141 19.44 -8.71 -2.77
C ALA A 141 19.98 -8.48 -1.35
N ALA A 142 19.18 -8.77 -0.32
CA ALA A 142 19.57 -8.71 1.09
C ALA A 142 20.06 -10.05 1.67
N ALA A 143 20.34 -11.06 0.82
CA ALA A 143 20.63 -12.42 1.27
C ALA A 143 21.82 -12.53 2.23
N ASP A 144 22.87 -11.72 2.03
CA ASP A 144 24.07 -11.74 2.86
C ASP A 144 23.77 -11.35 4.32
N ALA A 145 22.95 -10.30 4.52
CA ALA A 145 22.52 -9.87 5.85
C ALA A 145 21.50 -10.84 6.48
N LEU A 146 20.64 -11.42 5.64
CA LEU A 146 19.66 -12.42 6.08
C LEU A 146 20.34 -13.71 6.53
N GLY A 147 21.40 -14.15 5.88
CA GLY A 147 22.04 -15.44 6.19
C GLY A 147 21.06 -16.60 6.00
N ASP A 148 21.09 -17.57 6.92
CA ASP A 148 20.19 -18.72 6.86
C ASP A 148 18.81 -18.35 7.43
N VAL A 149 17.82 -18.31 6.53
CA VAL A 149 16.43 -17.98 6.87
C VAL A 149 15.70 -19.28 7.18
N ALA A 150 15.30 -19.44 8.44
CA ALA A 150 14.64 -20.64 8.94
C ALA A 150 13.28 -20.87 8.25
N GLU A 151 12.50 -19.81 8.02
CA GLU A 151 11.19 -19.91 7.40
C GLU A 151 10.92 -18.80 6.38
N LYS A 152 10.23 -19.18 5.29
CA LYS A 152 9.78 -18.26 4.24
C LYS A 152 8.30 -18.50 4.02
N VAL A 153 7.48 -17.52 4.38
CA VAL A 153 6.03 -17.63 4.39
C VAL A 153 5.43 -16.60 3.45
N PHE A 154 4.30 -16.92 2.84
CA PHE A 154 3.59 -16.01 1.93
C PHE A 154 2.29 -15.51 2.57
N ALA A 155 2.07 -14.20 2.51
CA ALA A 155 0.86 -13.50 2.89
C ALA A 155 0.07 -13.06 1.64
N PRO A 156 -1.07 -13.72 1.34
CA PRO A 156 -1.90 -13.39 0.18
C PRO A 156 -2.54 -12.00 0.26
N ALA A 157 -2.74 -11.36 -0.91
CA ALA A 157 -3.39 -10.05 -1.02
C ALA A 157 -4.85 -10.02 -0.59
N SER A 158 -5.57 -11.12 -0.84
CA SER A 158 -6.97 -11.23 -0.45
C SER A 158 -7.17 -11.48 1.04
N ASP A 159 -6.18 -12.08 1.71
CA ASP A 159 -6.24 -12.43 3.13
C ASP A 159 -4.83 -12.58 3.71
N PRO A 160 -4.20 -11.49 4.16
CA PRO A 160 -2.84 -11.54 4.72
C PRO A 160 -2.79 -12.20 6.10
N PHE A 161 -3.93 -12.37 6.78
CA PHE A 161 -4.01 -13.00 8.10
C PHE A 161 -4.14 -14.51 8.03
N ALA A 162 -4.48 -15.08 6.86
CA ALA A 162 -4.43 -16.53 6.63
C ALA A 162 -3.06 -17.14 6.98
N THR A 163 -2.00 -16.34 6.86
CA THR A 163 -0.62 -16.72 7.24
C THR A 163 -0.41 -16.86 8.74
N ALA A 164 -1.25 -16.22 9.56
CA ALA A 164 -1.18 -16.29 11.02
C ALA A 164 -1.98 -17.47 11.61
N THR A 165 -2.60 -18.29 10.76
CA THR A 165 -3.40 -19.45 11.21
C THR A 165 -2.47 -20.61 11.54
N VAL A 166 -2.49 -21.00 12.82
CA VAL A 166 -1.80 -22.15 13.43
C VAL A 166 -2.28 -23.47 12.84
#